data_AF-A0A1B1YXT5-F1
#
_entry.id   AF-A0A1B1YXT5-F1
#
_cell.length_a   1.000
_cell.length_b   1.000
_cell.length_c   1.000
_cell.angle_alpha   90.00
_cell.angle_beta   90.00
_cell.angle_gamma   90.00
#
_symmetry.space_group_name_H-M   'P 1'
#
loop_
_entity.id
_entity.type
_entity.pdbx_description
1 polymer ?
#
loop_
_entity_poly.entity_id
_entity_poly.type
_entity_poly.pdbx_seq_one_letter_code
_entity_poly.pdbx_strand_id
1 'polypeptide(L)'
;MTQGNIVQCIGAVVDVEFPRGQMPKVYDALVMEGSELTLEVQQQLGDGIVRTIALGSSDGLRRGMTVTDTGKPITVPVGAATLGRIMDVLGRPIDERGPVDQAQTAPIHRKAPSYDELSPSQELLETGIKVIDLICPFAKGGKVGLFGGAGVGKTVNMMELINNIAKAHSGLSVFAGVGERTREGNDFYHEMAESGVVNLEHLGESKVSMVYGQMNEPPGNRLRVALTGLTIAESFRDEGKDVLFFVDNIYRYTLAGTEVSALLGRMPSAVGYQPTLAEEMGRLQERITSTKVGSITSIQAVYVPADDLTDPSPATTFAHLDATVVLSRDIASLGIYPAVDPLDSTSRQVDPNVVGEEHYNTTRAVQQTLQRYKELRDIIAILGMDELSPEDKLAVSRARKIQRFLSQPFHVAEVFTGSPGKYVPLSETIRGFKMIVAGECDHLPEQAFYMVGTIDEAFEKAKKIQ
;
A
#
# COMPACT_ATOMS: atom_id res chain seq x y z
N MET A 1 12.47 -8.19 35.94
CA MET A 1 13.34 -7.72 34.85
C MET A 1 14.65 -8.44 34.99
N THR A 2 15.00 -9.27 34.02
CA THR A 2 16.24 -10.04 34.02
C THR A 2 17.29 -9.24 33.27
N GLN A 3 18.51 -9.20 33.80
CA GLN A 3 19.63 -8.55 33.15
C GLN A 3 20.52 -9.59 32.48
N GLY A 4 21.03 -9.22 31.31
CA GLY A 4 22.00 -9.96 30.53
C GLY A 4 23.16 -9.06 30.12
N ASN A 5 24.23 -9.66 29.61
CA ASN A 5 25.42 -8.94 29.18
C ASN A 5 25.70 -9.20 27.70
N ILE A 6 26.09 -8.16 26.97
CA ILE A 6 26.49 -8.30 25.56
C ILE A 6 27.77 -9.14 25.48
N VAL A 7 27.73 -10.25 24.73
CA VAL A 7 28.90 -11.11 24.50
C VAL A 7 29.51 -10.89 23.12
N GLN A 8 28.71 -10.50 22.13
CA GLN A 8 29.18 -10.32 20.75
C GLN A 8 28.31 -9.32 20.00
N CYS A 9 28.95 -8.50 19.15
CA CYS A 9 28.29 -7.57 18.23
C CYS A 9 28.84 -7.82 16.81
N ILE A 10 27.97 -8.13 15.86
CA ILE A 10 28.29 -8.22 14.43
C ILE A 10 27.29 -7.34 13.67
N GLY A 11 27.71 -6.12 13.33
CA GLY A 11 26.81 -5.14 12.72
C GLY A 11 25.55 -4.94 13.56
N ALA A 12 24.37 -5.09 12.96
CA ALA A 12 23.08 -4.97 13.64
C ALA A 12 22.67 -6.21 14.47
N VAL A 13 23.47 -7.29 14.47
CA VAL A 13 23.19 -8.48 15.27
C VAL A 13 24.01 -8.46 16.56
N VAL A 14 23.33 -8.59 17.69
CA VAL A 14 23.92 -8.53 19.02
C VAL A 14 23.53 -9.80 19.77
N ASP A 15 24.53 -10.56 20.23
CA ASP A 15 24.31 -11.73 21.07
C ASP A 15 24.45 -11.30 22.54
N VAL A 16 23.46 -11.65 23.36
CA VAL A 16 23.35 -11.26 24.78
C VAL A 16 23.22 -12.52 25.62
N GLU A 17 24.05 -12.65 26.64
CA GLU A 17 24.03 -13.75 27.60
C GLU A 17 23.16 -13.41 28.81
N PHE A 18 22.20 -14.27 29.10
CA PHE A 18 21.32 -14.22 30.27
C PHE A 18 21.55 -15.44 31.17
N PRO A 19 21.20 -15.37 32.47
CA PRO A 19 21.18 -16.53 33.33
C PRO A 19 20.31 -17.65 32.75
N ARG A 20 20.80 -18.89 32.72
CA ARG A 20 20.17 -20.04 32.03
C ARG A 20 18.70 -20.32 32.38
N GLY A 21 18.24 -19.92 33.57
CA GLY A 21 16.84 -20.08 34.01
C GLY A 21 15.92 -18.88 33.69
N GLN A 22 16.45 -17.82 33.10
CA GLN A 22 15.74 -16.55 32.87
C GLN A 22 16.01 -16.02 31.46
N MET A 23 16.10 -16.92 30.47
CA MET A 23 16.28 -16.50 29.08
C MET A 23 15.01 -15.81 28.55
N PRO A 24 15.14 -14.65 27.90
CA PRO A 24 14.05 -14.00 27.19
C PRO A 24 13.47 -14.90 26.08
N LYS A 25 12.18 -14.73 25.78
CA LYS A 25 11.52 -15.44 24.69
C LYS A 25 11.86 -14.80 23.35
N VAL A 26 11.65 -15.57 22.27
CA VAL A 26 11.71 -15.01 20.92
C VAL A 26 10.66 -13.91 20.80
N TYR A 27 11.08 -12.78 20.20
CA TYR A 27 10.37 -11.51 20.07
C TYR A 27 10.31 -10.62 21.31
N ASP A 28 10.86 -11.03 22.46
CA ASP A 28 10.97 -10.11 23.59
C ASP A 28 11.91 -8.94 23.25
N ALA A 29 11.52 -7.75 23.72
CA ALA A 29 12.31 -6.54 23.58
C ALA A 29 13.29 -6.41 24.75
N LEU A 30 14.54 -6.11 24.44
CA LEU A 30 15.59 -5.82 25.41
C LEU A 30 16.00 -4.36 25.30
N VAL A 31 16.18 -3.71 26.44
CA VAL A 31 16.51 -2.28 26.53
C VAL A 31 17.81 -2.08 27.30
N MET A 32 18.55 -1.04 26.93
CA MET A 32 19.80 -0.65 27.59
C MET A 32 19.57 0.61 28.42
N GLU A 33 20.06 0.63 29.67
CA GLU A 33 19.95 1.83 30.49
C GLU A 33 20.74 2.99 29.87
N GLY A 34 20.10 4.17 29.77
CA GLY A 34 20.74 5.38 29.23
C GLY A 34 20.95 5.38 27.72
N SER A 35 20.41 4.39 26.98
CA SER A 35 20.42 4.35 25.52
C SER A 35 19.00 4.20 24.98
N GLU A 36 18.75 4.82 23.85
CA GLU A 36 17.49 4.68 23.12
C GLU A 36 17.43 3.39 22.29
N LEU A 37 18.52 2.62 22.23
CA LEU A 37 18.61 1.39 21.47
C LEU A 37 17.74 0.29 22.08
N THR A 38 16.91 -0.33 21.24
CA THR A 38 16.14 -1.53 21.58
C THR A 38 16.67 -2.70 20.78
N LEU A 39 16.81 -3.86 21.42
CA LEU A 39 17.17 -5.11 20.76
C LEU A 39 15.96 -6.04 20.75
N GLU A 40 15.67 -6.71 19.64
CA GLU A 40 14.61 -7.71 19.56
C GLU A 40 15.20 -9.12 19.47
N VAL A 41 14.81 -10.01 20.37
CA VAL A 41 15.27 -11.40 20.39
C VAL A 41 14.75 -12.17 19.16
N GLN A 42 15.65 -12.76 18.37
CA GLN A 42 15.31 -13.55 17.19
C GLN A 42 15.49 -15.05 17.41
N GLN A 43 16.53 -15.46 18.15
CA GLN A 43 16.89 -16.86 18.33
C GLN A 43 17.46 -17.09 19.73
N GLN A 44 17.28 -18.30 20.24
CA GLN A 44 17.97 -18.79 21.44
C GLN A 44 19.06 -19.76 20.98
N LEU A 45 20.33 -19.41 21.17
CA LEU A 45 21.47 -20.20 20.67
C LEU A 45 21.85 -21.35 21.61
N GLY A 46 21.43 -21.26 22.88
CA GLY A 46 21.82 -22.19 23.94
C GLY A 46 22.75 -21.52 24.95
N ASP A 47 23.03 -22.22 26.05
CA ASP A 47 23.92 -21.76 27.14
C ASP A 47 23.56 -20.42 27.81
N GLY A 48 22.32 -19.93 27.63
CA GLY A 48 21.92 -18.62 28.14
C GLY A 48 22.05 -17.50 27.10
N ILE A 49 22.57 -17.79 25.90
CA ILE A 49 22.80 -16.80 24.86
C ILE A 49 21.58 -16.68 23.96
N VAL A 50 21.10 -15.45 23.80
CA VAL A 50 20.08 -15.07 22.83
C VAL A 50 20.68 -14.20 21.74
N ARG A 51 20.27 -14.43 20.50
CA ARG A 51 20.65 -13.61 19.35
C ARG A 51 19.57 -12.59 19.09
N THR A 52 19.96 -11.33 19.00
CA THR A 52 19.05 -10.20 18.85
C THR A 52 19.39 -9.36 17.63
N ILE A 53 18.42 -8.56 17.19
CA ILE A 53 18.62 -7.52 16.18
C ILE A 53 18.44 -6.16 16.83
N ALA A 54 19.37 -5.27 16.54
CA ALA A 54 19.33 -3.87 16.93
C ALA A 54 18.28 -3.09 16.12
N LEU A 55 17.43 -2.36 16.85
CA LEU A 55 16.48 -1.39 16.32
C LEU A 55 16.97 0.01 16.61
N GLY A 56 17.89 0.48 15.78
CA GLY A 56 18.69 1.69 15.98
C GLY A 56 20.18 1.42 15.70
N SER A 57 21.01 2.46 15.81
CA SER A 57 22.45 2.30 15.58
C SER A 57 23.08 1.41 16.65
N SER A 58 23.85 0.41 16.20
CA SER A 58 24.68 -0.46 17.04
C SER A 58 26.07 0.14 17.31
N ASP A 59 26.33 1.36 16.85
CA ASP A 59 27.62 2.01 17.02
C ASP A 59 27.90 2.29 18.50
N GLY A 60 29.13 2.01 18.93
CA GLY A 60 29.55 2.22 20.31
C GLY A 60 29.14 1.10 21.27
N LEU A 61 28.43 0.06 20.82
CA LEU A 61 28.17 -1.13 21.64
C LEU A 61 29.47 -1.86 21.99
N ARG A 62 29.58 -2.27 23.26
CA ARG A 62 30.74 -2.98 23.79
C ARG A 62 30.31 -4.26 24.50
N ARG A 63 31.20 -5.26 24.46
CA ARG A 63 31.03 -6.48 25.26
C ARG A 63 31.01 -6.13 26.75
N GLY A 64 30.17 -6.82 27.51
CA GLY A 64 29.96 -6.59 28.93
C GLY A 64 28.99 -5.46 29.27
N MET A 65 28.43 -4.75 28.30
CA MET A 65 27.33 -3.81 28.57
C MET A 65 26.08 -4.57 29.00
N THR A 66 25.39 -4.03 30.01
CA THR A 66 24.16 -4.61 30.56
C THR A 66 22.97 -4.28 29.67
N VAL A 67 22.15 -5.30 29.43
CA VAL A 67 20.87 -5.19 28.73
C VAL A 67 19.79 -5.78 29.64
N THR A 68 18.63 -5.15 29.69
CA THR A 68 17.50 -5.57 30.53
C THR A 68 16.38 -6.10 29.65
N ASP A 69 15.88 -7.29 29.98
CA ASP A 69 14.69 -7.86 29.37
C ASP A 69 13.41 -7.17 29.89
N THR A 70 12.59 -6.72 28.96
CA THR A 70 11.28 -6.13 29.26
C THR A 70 10.20 -7.18 29.55
N GLY A 71 10.45 -8.45 29.18
CA GLY A 71 9.55 -9.59 29.35
C GLY A 71 8.33 -9.58 28.42
N LYS A 72 8.34 -8.69 27.42
CA LYS A 72 7.27 -8.55 26.42
C LYS A 72 7.85 -8.14 25.07
N PRO A 73 7.12 -8.37 23.97
CA PRO A 73 7.50 -7.83 22.68
C PRO A 73 7.46 -6.31 22.63
N ILE A 74 8.06 -5.76 21.58
CA ILE A 74 7.96 -4.32 21.27
C ILE A 74 6.50 -3.92 21.26
N THR A 75 6.19 -2.89 22.04
CA THR A 75 4.85 -2.42 22.34
C THR A 75 4.77 -0.95 21.95
N VAL A 76 3.75 -0.61 21.14
CA VAL A 76 3.60 0.72 20.52
C VAL A 76 2.28 1.36 20.94
N PRO A 77 2.17 2.70 20.99
CA PRO A 77 0.91 3.38 21.24
C PRO A 77 -0.08 3.11 20.10
N VAL A 78 -1.36 2.98 20.45
CA VAL A 78 -2.45 2.72 19.51
C VAL A 78 -3.69 3.57 19.84
N GLY A 79 -4.71 3.50 18.99
CA GLY A 79 -5.96 4.24 19.16
C GLY A 79 -5.89 5.67 18.64
N ALA A 80 -6.90 6.47 18.97
CA ALA A 80 -7.07 7.81 18.38
C ALA A 80 -5.91 8.79 18.66
N ALA A 81 -5.10 8.53 19.70
CA ALA A 81 -3.93 9.34 20.03
C ALA A 81 -2.85 9.34 18.93
N THR A 82 -2.84 8.32 18.06
CA THR A 82 -1.87 8.20 16.98
C THR A 82 -2.27 8.95 15.71
N LEU A 83 -3.47 9.51 15.65
CA LEU A 83 -3.98 10.26 14.50
C LEU A 83 -3.24 11.59 14.32
N GLY A 84 -2.84 11.86 13.08
CA GLY A 84 -2.07 13.03 12.67
C GLY A 84 -0.60 13.00 13.11
N ARG A 85 -0.15 11.93 13.77
CA ARG A 85 1.21 11.80 14.30
C ARG A 85 2.11 11.04 13.34
N ILE A 86 3.40 11.34 13.41
CA ILE A 86 4.47 10.57 12.77
C ILE A 86 5.25 9.81 13.83
N MET A 87 5.32 8.49 13.71
CA MET A 87 6.02 7.61 14.66
C MET A 87 7.11 6.78 13.98
N ASP A 88 8.13 6.42 14.75
CA ASP A 88 9.14 5.44 14.35
C ASP A 88 8.66 3.99 14.56
N VAL A 89 9.53 3.02 14.24
CA VAL A 89 9.26 1.58 14.42
C VAL A 89 8.93 1.19 15.86
N LEU A 90 9.44 1.92 16.86
CA LEU A 90 9.21 1.67 18.29
C LEU A 90 8.00 2.45 18.82
N GLY A 91 7.29 3.19 17.96
CA GLY A 91 6.12 3.98 18.34
C GLY A 91 6.46 5.31 19.00
N ARG A 92 7.70 5.80 18.86
CA ARG A 92 8.14 7.10 19.38
C ARG A 92 7.81 8.19 18.37
N PRO A 93 7.32 9.36 18.81
CA PRO A 93 7.03 10.46 17.90
C PRO A 93 8.32 11.03 17.29
N ILE A 94 8.30 11.28 15.98
CA ILE A 94 9.38 11.92 15.22
C ILE A 94 8.94 13.21 14.52
N ASP A 95 7.76 13.72 14.89
CA ASP A 95 7.14 14.92 14.32
C ASP A 95 7.38 16.21 15.13
N GLU A 96 8.18 16.15 16.20
CA GLU A 96 8.45 17.26 17.13
C GLU A 96 7.19 17.86 17.79
N ARG A 97 6.06 17.14 17.79
CA ARG A 97 4.78 17.63 18.34
C ARG A 97 4.51 17.18 19.78
N GLY A 98 5.58 16.93 20.54
CA GLY A 98 5.52 16.40 21.90
C GLY A 98 5.21 14.90 21.96
N PRO A 99 4.99 14.34 23.16
CA PRO A 99 4.73 12.90 23.32
C PRO A 99 3.39 12.47 22.69
N VAL A 100 3.31 11.22 22.25
CA VAL A 100 2.03 10.55 21.94
C VAL A 100 1.49 9.96 23.23
N ASP A 101 0.17 10.03 23.44
CA ASP A 101 -0.46 9.39 24.60
C ASP A 101 -0.25 7.87 24.55
N GLN A 102 0.17 7.31 25.68
CA GLN A 102 0.51 5.90 25.88
C GLN A 102 -0.55 5.15 26.70
N ALA A 103 -1.76 5.73 26.87
CA ALA A 103 -2.85 5.11 27.61
C ALA A 103 -3.26 3.74 27.03
N GLN A 104 -3.23 3.59 25.72
CA GLN A 104 -3.48 2.33 25.01
C GLN A 104 -2.23 1.94 24.23
N THR A 105 -1.77 0.72 24.44
CA THR A 105 -0.60 0.17 23.75
C THR A 105 -0.84 -1.27 23.33
N ALA A 106 -0.20 -1.71 22.25
CA ALA A 106 -0.32 -3.08 21.76
C ALA A 106 1.04 -3.62 21.27
N PRO A 107 1.29 -4.93 21.42
CA PRO A 107 2.52 -5.55 20.90
C PRO A 107 2.48 -5.67 19.38
N ILE A 108 3.61 -5.46 18.71
CA ILE A 108 3.68 -5.53 17.24
C ILE A 108 3.59 -6.96 16.69
N HIS A 109 3.95 -7.94 17.52
CA HIS A 109 3.89 -9.36 17.22
C HIS A 109 2.57 -9.94 17.73
N ARG A 110 1.63 -10.15 16.80
CA ARG A 110 0.31 -10.75 17.06
C ARG A 110 0.06 -11.91 16.11
N LYS A 111 -0.83 -12.82 16.52
CA LYS A 111 -1.32 -13.88 15.64
C LYS A 111 -2.35 -13.28 14.67
N ALA A 112 -2.45 -13.88 13.48
CA ALA A 112 -3.56 -13.59 12.58
C ALA A 112 -4.90 -13.98 13.24
N PRO A 113 -6.01 -13.31 12.87
CA PRO A 113 -7.34 -13.70 13.30
C PRO A 113 -7.64 -15.17 13.03
N SER A 114 -8.40 -15.82 13.90
CA SER A 114 -8.78 -17.22 13.69
C SER A 114 -9.87 -17.35 12.63
N TYR A 115 -10.01 -18.55 12.06
CA TYR A 115 -10.95 -18.80 10.95
C TYR A 115 -12.39 -18.40 11.27
N ASP A 116 -12.83 -18.60 12.52
CA ASP A 116 -14.16 -18.24 13.00
C ASP A 116 -14.37 -16.74 13.20
N GLU A 117 -13.32 -15.92 13.20
CA GLU A 117 -13.41 -14.46 13.30
C GLU A 117 -13.50 -13.78 11.93
N LEU A 118 -13.18 -14.49 10.84
CA LEU A 118 -13.15 -13.95 9.49
C LEU A 118 -14.57 -13.63 8.99
N SER A 119 -14.69 -12.50 8.28
CA SER A 119 -15.93 -12.15 7.57
C SER A 119 -15.89 -12.69 6.13
N PRO A 120 -16.92 -13.41 5.66
CA PRO A 120 -17.01 -13.85 4.27
C PRO A 120 -17.52 -12.76 3.30
N SER A 121 -17.83 -11.54 3.80
CA SER A 121 -18.46 -10.48 3.00
C SER A 121 -17.56 -10.02 1.84
N GLN A 122 -18.09 -10.08 0.61
CA GLN A 122 -17.46 -9.57 -0.61
C GLN A 122 -18.09 -8.22 -1.01
N GLU A 123 -18.23 -7.32 -0.04
CA GLU A 123 -18.71 -5.97 -0.33
C GLU A 123 -17.66 -5.20 -1.13
N LEU A 124 -18.09 -4.48 -2.16
CA LEU A 124 -17.21 -3.62 -2.95
C LEU A 124 -16.93 -2.32 -2.19
N LEU A 125 -15.70 -1.85 -2.29
CA LEU A 125 -15.28 -0.54 -1.81
C LEU A 125 -15.23 0.42 -3.00
N GLU A 126 -16.16 1.37 -3.03
CA GLU A 126 -16.22 2.40 -4.06
C GLU A 126 -15.13 3.46 -3.85
N THR A 127 -14.19 3.56 -4.79
CA THR A 127 -13.03 4.47 -4.68
C THR A 127 -13.31 5.86 -5.26
N GLY A 128 -14.32 5.96 -6.11
CA GLY A 128 -14.64 7.16 -6.88
C GLY A 128 -13.69 7.40 -8.05
N ILE A 129 -12.83 6.43 -8.38
CA ILE A 129 -11.84 6.50 -9.47
C ILE A 129 -12.30 5.55 -10.57
N LYS A 130 -12.69 6.11 -11.73
CA LYS A 130 -13.33 5.39 -12.84
C LYS A 130 -12.61 4.09 -13.25
N VAL A 131 -11.30 4.16 -13.46
CA VAL A 131 -10.53 2.99 -13.92
C VAL A 131 -10.46 1.90 -12.86
N ILE A 132 -10.34 2.26 -11.58
CA ILE A 132 -10.28 1.31 -10.48
C ILE A 132 -11.64 0.66 -10.30
N ASP A 133 -12.69 1.47 -10.15
CA ASP A 133 -14.04 0.99 -9.90
C ASP A 133 -14.60 0.13 -11.05
N LEU A 134 -14.25 0.45 -12.30
CA LEU A 134 -14.67 -0.37 -13.45
C LEU A 134 -13.83 -1.63 -13.65
N ILE A 135 -12.50 -1.49 -13.72
CA ILE A 135 -11.60 -2.55 -14.22
C ILE A 135 -11.08 -3.45 -13.09
N CYS A 136 -10.74 -2.86 -11.95
CA CYS A 136 -10.12 -3.57 -10.83
C CYS A 136 -10.76 -3.16 -9.49
N PRO A 137 -12.09 -3.38 -9.32
CA PRO A 137 -12.81 -2.94 -8.13
C PRO A 137 -12.25 -3.59 -6.88
N PHE A 138 -12.22 -2.82 -5.79
CA PHE A 138 -11.68 -3.26 -4.51
C PHE A 138 -12.75 -3.97 -3.68
N ALA A 139 -12.35 -5.03 -2.98
CA ALA A 139 -13.16 -5.62 -1.94
C ALA A 139 -12.87 -4.91 -0.61
N LYS A 140 -13.92 -4.71 0.19
CA LYS A 140 -13.80 -4.26 1.58
C LYS A 140 -13.05 -5.32 2.41
N GLY A 141 -11.92 -4.94 2.99
CA GLY A 141 -11.00 -5.89 3.64
C GLY A 141 -10.03 -6.60 2.71
N GLY A 142 -10.08 -6.27 1.42
CA GLY A 142 -9.23 -6.89 0.42
C GLY A 142 -7.81 -6.33 0.47
N LYS A 143 -6.90 -7.06 -0.18
CA LYS A 143 -5.50 -6.67 -0.36
C LYS A 143 -5.26 -6.23 -1.80
N VAL A 144 -4.84 -4.99 -1.97
CA VAL A 144 -4.58 -4.39 -3.28
C VAL A 144 -3.08 -4.17 -3.46
N GLY A 145 -2.51 -4.65 -4.55
CA GLY A 145 -1.15 -4.32 -4.95
C GLY A 145 -1.12 -3.19 -5.97
N LEU A 146 -0.42 -2.11 -5.66
CA LEU A 146 -0.15 -1.00 -6.57
C LEU A 146 1.25 -1.17 -7.18
N PHE A 147 1.29 -1.57 -8.43
CA PHE A 147 2.51 -1.82 -9.20
C PHE A 147 2.85 -0.59 -10.03
N GLY A 148 4.13 -0.28 -10.18
CA GLY A 148 4.54 0.80 -11.07
C GLY A 148 5.97 1.26 -10.83
N GLY A 149 6.59 1.75 -11.90
CA GLY A 149 7.92 2.36 -11.85
C GLY A 149 7.93 3.71 -11.12
N ALA A 150 9.11 4.34 -11.03
CA ALA A 150 9.21 5.71 -10.54
C ALA A 150 8.52 6.70 -11.52
N GLY A 151 7.82 7.69 -10.97
CA GLY A 151 7.22 8.80 -11.74
C GLY A 151 5.85 8.55 -12.38
N VAL A 152 5.25 7.37 -12.20
CA VAL A 152 3.92 7.03 -12.77
C VAL A 152 2.73 7.49 -11.90
N GLY A 153 2.98 8.19 -10.79
CA GLY A 153 1.94 8.74 -9.92
C GLY A 153 1.44 7.81 -8.81
N LYS A 154 2.26 6.88 -8.30
CA LYS A 154 1.89 5.98 -7.18
C LYS A 154 1.40 6.73 -5.95
N THR A 155 2.21 7.67 -5.44
CA THR A 155 1.88 8.47 -4.26
C THR A 155 0.60 9.28 -4.49
N VAL A 156 0.45 9.90 -5.66
CA VAL A 156 -0.75 10.68 -6.02
C VAL A 156 -2.02 9.80 -6.00
N ASN A 157 -1.95 8.57 -6.51
CA ASN A 157 -3.07 7.63 -6.43
C ASN A 157 -3.38 7.24 -4.98
N MET A 158 -2.37 6.98 -4.14
CA MET A 158 -2.61 6.68 -2.72
C MET A 158 -3.25 7.85 -2.00
N MET A 159 -2.78 9.07 -2.23
CA MET A 159 -3.35 10.27 -1.61
C MET A 159 -4.79 10.52 -2.03
N GLU A 160 -5.11 10.33 -3.32
CA GLU A 160 -6.49 10.46 -3.79
C GLU A 160 -7.40 9.38 -3.17
N LEU A 161 -6.92 8.14 -3.05
CA LEU A 161 -7.66 7.07 -2.37
C LEU A 161 -7.91 7.41 -0.89
N ILE A 162 -6.92 7.94 -0.18
CA ILE A 162 -7.06 8.41 1.20
C ILE A 162 -8.13 9.51 1.27
N ASN A 163 -8.05 10.51 0.41
CA ASN A 163 -8.98 11.64 0.40
C ASN A 163 -10.41 11.22 0.06
N ASN A 164 -10.60 10.40 -0.98
CA ASN A 164 -11.92 9.97 -1.44
C ASN A 164 -12.59 9.09 -0.40
N ILE A 165 -11.86 8.14 0.18
CA ILE A 165 -12.43 7.23 1.15
C ILE A 165 -12.63 7.93 2.49
N ALA A 166 -11.75 8.84 2.93
CA ALA A 166 -11.97 9.60 4.17
C ALA A 166 -13.17 10.57 4.08
N LYS A 167 -13.51 11.05 2.88
CA LYS A 167 -14.68 11.92 2.63
C LYS A 167 -15.98 11.13 2.44
N ALA A 168 -15.94 10.04 1.67
CA ALA A 168 -17.11 9.23 1.35
C ALA A 168 -17.44 8.21 2.45
N HIS A 169 -16.43 7.70 3.14
CA HIS A 169 -16.54 6.74 4.24
C HIS A 169 -15.96 7.34 5.52
N SER A 170 -16.59 7.08 6.68
CA SER A 170 -16.07 7.53 7.99
C SER A 170 -14.85 6.72 8.47
N GLY A 171 -14.02 6.25 7.54
CA GLY A 171 -12.87 5.38 7.79
C GLY A 171 -11.63 6.14 8.27
N LEU A 172 -10.73 5.42 8.92
CA LEU A 172 -9.41 5.91 9.32
C LEU A 172 -8.34 5.28 8.42
N SER A 173 -7.24 5.97 8.22
CA SER A 173 -6.12 5.51 7.41
C SER A 173 -4.87 5.34 8.28
N VAL A 174 -4.06 4.34 7.97
CA VAL A 174 -2.74 4.14 8.56
C VAL A 174 -1.74 3.99 7.42
N PHE A 175 -0.69 4.80 7.45
CA PHE A 175 0.39 4.77 6.46
C PHE A 175 1.66 4.22 7.09
N ALA A 176 2.21 3.15 6.50
CA ALA A 176 3.48 2.55 6.87
C ALA A 176 4.51 2.79 5.76
N GLY A 177 5.42 3.73 5.99
CA GLY A 177 6.58 4.02 5.15
C GLY A 177 7.72 3.06 5.42
N VAL A 178 7.72 1.91 4.74
CA VAL A 178 8.72 0.84 4.83
C VAL A 178 9.88 1.11 3.87
N GLY A 179 11.02 1.54 4.40
CA GLY A 179 12.23 1.76 3.62
C GLY A 179 12.06 2.82 2.53
N GLU A 180 11.29 3.86 2.83
CA GLU A 180 11.05 4.98 1.93
C GLU A 180 12.07 6.10 2.08
N ARG A 181 12.16 6.96 1.06
CA ARG A 181 13.04 8.13 1.12
C ARG A 181 12.46 9.15 2.09
N THR A 182 13.30 9.71 2.95
CA THR A 182 12.93 10.77 3.90
C THR A 182 12.28 11.96 3.20
N ARG A 183 12.77 12.34 2.01
CA ARG A 183 12.17 13.40 1.19
C ARG A 183 10.72 13.07 0.80
N GLU A 184 10.47 11.85 0.33
CA GLU A 184 9.13 11.43 -0.12
C GLU A 184 8.14 11.36 1.05
N GLY A 185 8.59 10.92 2.23
CA GLY A 185 7.78 10.95 3.45
C GLY A 185 7.49 12.37 3.94
N ASN A 186 8.44 13.29 3.81
CA ASN A 186 8.26 14.71 4.15
C ASN A 186 7.24 15.37 3.20
N ASP A 187 7.40 15.18 1.89
CA ASP A 187 6.50 15.72 0.88
C ASP A 187 5.07 15.19 1.11
N PHE A 188 4.93 13.89 1.35
CA PHE A 188 3.64 13.26 1.68
C PHE A 188 2.99 13.85 2.94
N TYR A 189 3.76 14.12 4.00
CA TYR A 189 3.23 14.73 5.22
C TYR A 189 2.67 16.14 4.98
N HIS A 190 3.40 16.96 4.21
CA HIS A 190 2.95 18.32 3.88
C HIS A 190 1.75 18.31 2.93
N GLU A 191 1.72 17.43 1.93
CA GLU A 191 0.57 17.27 1.03
C GLU A 191 -0.68 16.81 1.80
N MET A 192 -0.52 15.93 2.79
CA MET A 192 -1.61 15.51 3.68
C MET A 192 -2.11 16.64 4.59
N ALA A 193 -1.23 17.54 5.02
CA ALA A 193 -1.62 18.72 5.79
C ALA A 193 -2.35 19.75 4.92
N GLU A 194 -1.84 20.02 3.71
CA GLU A 194 -2.43 20.97 2.76
C GLU A 194 -3.80 20.51 2.25
N SER A 195 -3.99 19.20 2.05
CA SER A 195 -5.27 18.61 1.65
C SER A 195 -6.29 18.50 2.80
N GLY A 196 -5.90 18.83 4.04
CA GLY A 196 -6.76 18.79 5.22
C GLY A 196 -7.00 17.38 5.77
N VAL A 197 -6.27 16.36 5.30
CA VAL A 197 -6.33 14.99 5.86
C VAL A 197 -5.64 14.92 7.22
N VAL A 198 -4.54 15.67 7.38
CA VAL A 198 -3.87 15.91 8.66
C VAL A 198 -4.24 17.32 9.12
N ASN A 199 -4.99 17.42 10.22
CA ASN A 199 -5.29 18.71 10.82
C ASN A 199 -4.16 19.08 11.79
N LEU A 200 -3.30 20.00 11.36
CA LEU A 200 -2.17 20.44 12.18
C LEU A 200 -2.62 21.20 13.44
N GLU A 201 -3.76 21.90 13.43
CA GLU A 201 -4.24 22.62 14.61
C GLU A 201 -4.91 21.68 15.63
N HIS A 202 -5.67 20.71 15.13
CA HIS A 202 -6.40 19.73 15.93
C HIS A 202 -6.05 18.31 15.50
N LEU A 203 -4.93 17.79 16.02
CA LEU A 203 -4.41 16.46 15.68
C LEU A 203 -5.45 15.33 15.81
N GLY A 204 -6.31 15.37 16.83
CA GLY A 204 -7.35 14.36 17.05
C GLY A 204 -8.45 14.31 15.98
N GLU A 205 -8.57 15.34 15.13
CA GLU A 205 -9.51 15.35 13.99
C GLU A 205 -8.88 14.79 12.71
N SER A 206 -7.58 14.53 12.72
CA SER A 206 -6.85 13.95 11.58
C SER A 206 -7.38 12.56 11.25
N LYS A 207 -7.31 12.18 9.98
CA LYS A 207 -7.82 10.90 9.49
C LYS A 207 -6.74 9.85 9.24
N VAL A 208 -5.46 10.23 9.35
CA VAL A 208 -4.33 9.35 9.05
C VAL A 208 -3.36 9.26 10.23
N SER A 209 -2.87 8.07 10.53
CA SER A 209 -1.71 7.84 11.40
C SER A 209 -0.52 7.40 10.55
N MET A 210 0.67 7.93 10.80
CA MET A 210 1.85 7.67 9.98
C MET A 210 2.95 6.99 10.80
N VAL A 211 3.51 5.92 10.24
CA VAL A 211 4.68 5.20 10.80
C VAL A 211 5.76 5.15 9.73
N TYR A 212 6.97 5.59 10.05
CA TYR A 212 8.10 5.56 9.13
C TYR A 212 9.25 4.71 9.68
N GLY A 213 9.86 3.97 8.77
CA GLY A 213 11.12 3.26 8.95
C GLY A 213 11.93 3.51 7.69
N GLN A 214 12.72 4.57 7.69
CA GLN A 214 13.29 5.15 6.48
C GLN A 214 14.47 4.34 5.91
N MET A 215 14.90 4.66 4.67
CA MET A 215 16.04 3.96 4.03
C MET A 215 17.37 4.08 4.79
N ASN A 216 17.58 5.16 5.53
CA ASN A 216 18.78 5.39 6.35
C ASN A 216 18.76 4.58 7.65
N GLU A 217 17.64 3.96 8.00
CA GLU A 217 17.52 3.16 9.20
C GLU A 217 18.06 1.74 9.00
N PRO A 218 18.53 1.09 10.09
CA PRO A 218 18.97 -0.29 10.06
C PRO A 218 17.90 -1.25 9.50
N PRO A 219 18.31 -2.40 8.94
CA PRO A 219 17.36 -3.36 8.37
C PRO A 219 16.37 -3.90 9.41
N GLY A 220 16.73 -3.95 10.70
CA GLY A 220 15.81 -4.30 11.78
C GLY A 220 14.58 -3.39 11.83
N ASN A 221 14.78 -2.07 11.75
CA ASN A 221 13.70 -1.09 11.77
C ASN A 221 12.79 -1.26 10.55
N ARG A 222 13.38 -1.35 9.36
CA ARG A 222 12.64 -1.56 8.10
C ARG A 222 11.85 -2.86 8.10
N LEU A 223 12.36 -3.92 8.73
CA LEU A 223 11.66 -5.20 8.83
C LEU A 223 10.47 -5.16 9.81
N ARG A 224 10.47 -4.26 10.81
CA ARG A 224 9.42 -4.21 11.85
C ARG A 224 8.40 -3.09 11.66
N VAL A 225 8.74 -2.03 10.94
CA VAL A 225 7.86 -0.86 10.75
C VAL A 225 6.50 -1.22 10.14
N ALA A 226 6.44 -2.18 9.21
CA ALA A 226 5.19 -2.68 8.65
C ALA A 226 4.27 -3.28 9.72
N LEU A 227 4.84 -4.00 10.70
CA LEU A 227 4.08 -4.58 11.81
C LEU A 227 3.59 -3.51 12.78
N THR A 228 4.38 -2.45 13.00
CA THR A 228 3.98 -1.29 13.81
C THR A 228 2.76 -0.60 13.20
N GLY A 229 2.80 -0.27 11.90
CA GLY A 229 1.65 0.30 11.19
C GLY A 229 0.44 -0.63 11.21
N LEU A 230 0.64 -1.92 10.97
CA LEU A 230 -0.43 -2.91 11.03
C LEU A 230 -1.07 -3.01 12.43
N THR A 231 -0.28 -2.90 13.49
CA THR A 231 -0.79 -2.98 14.87
C THR A 231 -1.70 -1.79 15.21
N ILE A 232 -1.38 -0.60 14.68
CA ILE A 232 -2.26 0.57 14.80
C ILE A 232 -3.54 0.37 13.97
N ALA A 233 -3.43 -0.16 12.75
CA ALA A 233 -4.57 -0.47 11.91
C ALA A 233 -5.49 -1.52 12.55
N GLU A 234 -4.93 -2.56 13.16
CA GLU A 234 -5.65 -3.59 13.91
C GLU A 234 -6.39 -3.00 15.10
N SER A 235 -5.82 -2.04 15.81
CA SER A 235 -6.53 -1.36 16.92
C SER A 235 -7.81 -0.70 16.43
N PHE A 236 -7.77 0.02 15.30
CA PHE A 236 -8.95 0.65 14.73
C PHE A 236 -9.96 -0.36 14.18
N ARG A 237 -9.48 -1.47 13.58
CA ARG A 237 -10.34 -2.58 13.14
C ARG A 237 -11.07 -3.22 14.31
N ASP A 238 -10.33 -3.51 15.38
CA ASP A 238 -10.85 -4.18 16.57
C ASP A 238 -11.81 -3.24 17.36
N GLU A 239 -11.72 -1.92 17.16
CA GLU A 239 -12.73 -0.91 17.59
C GLU A 239 -14.00 -0.89 16.71
N GLY A 240 -14.04 -1.66 15.62
CA GLY A 240 -15.19 -1.75 14.71
C GLY A 240 -15.18 -0.77 13.55
N LYS A 241 -14.01 -0.22 13.19
CA LYS A 241 -13.88 0.72 12.06
C LYS A 241 -13.43 0.00 10.79
N ASP A 242 -13.76 0.63 9.66
CA ASP A 242 -13.18 0.30 8.37
C ASP A 242 -11.90 1.11 8.19
N VAL A 243 -10.79 0.41 8.04
CA VAL A 243 -9.45 0.98 8.05
C VAL A 243 -8.79 0.78 6.70
N LEU A 244 -8.17 1.84 6.19
CA LEU A 244 -7.26 1.74 5.07
C LEU A 244 -5.82 1.63 5.56
N PHE A 245 -5.13 0.58 5.14
CA PHE A 245 -3.74 0.36 5.50
C PHE A 245 -2.84 0.50 4.28
N PHE A 246 -2.02 1.54 4.25
CA PHE A 246 -1.08 1.80 3.17
C PHE A 246 0.29 1.29 3.55
N VAL A 247 0.90 0.48 2.67
CA VAL A 247 2.27 -0.01 2.83
C VAL A 247 3.09 0.43 1.63
N ASP A 248 3.95 1.42 1.82
CA ASP A 248 4.91 1.86 0.81
C ASP A 248 6.32 1.69 1.40
N ASN A 249 7.13 0.70 1.02
CA ASN A 249 6.92 -0.32 0.00
C ASN A 249 7.04 -1.74 0.56
N ILE A 250 6.11 -2.64 0.21
CA ILE A 250 6.15 -4.03 0.72
C ILE A 250 7.39 -4.81 0.26
N TYR A 251 7.95 -4.46 -0.91
CA TYR A 251 9.21 -5.06 -1.37
C TYR A 251 10.38 -4.73 -0.42
N ARG A 252 10.38 -3.54 0.21
CA ARG A 252 11.43 -3.13 1.15
C ARG A 252 11.36 -3.89 2.47
N TYR A 253 10.16 -4.33 2.86
CA TYR A 253 9.99 -5.29 3.96
C TYR A 253 10.73 -6.59 3.66
N THR A 254 10.50 -7.16 2.47
CA THR A 254 11.20 -8.38 2.02
C THR A 254 12.71 -8.18 1.97
N LEU A 255 13.19 -7.07 1.38
CA LEU A 255 14.61 -6.78 1.25
C LEU A 255 15.29 -6.66 2.62
N ALA A 256 14.65 -5.98 3.57
CA ALA A 256 15.13 -5.90 4.95
C ALA A 256 15.20 -7.28 5.61
N GLY A 257 14.24 -8.17 5.30
CA GLY A 257 14.23 -9.57 5.74
C GLY A 257 15.42 -10.36 5.20
N THR A 258 15.77 -10.18 3.93
CA THR A 258 16.97 -10.77 3.32
C THR A 258 18.24 -10.33 4.04
N GLU A 259 18.40 -9.01 4.26
CA GLU A 259 19.56 -8.44 4.97
C GLU A 259 19.67 -9.00 6.40
N VAL A 260 18.57 -9.00 7.14
CA VAL A 260 18.49 -9.56 8.49
C VAL A 260 18.83 -11.05 8.50
N SER A 261 18.26 -11.83 7.57
CA SER A 261 18.47 -13.27 7.48
C SER A 261 19.95 -13.62 7.23
N ALA A 262 20.62 -12.86 6.37
CA ALA A 262 22.05 -13.00 6.13
C ALA A 262 22.87 -12.72 7.39
N LEU A 263 22.55 -11.64 8.12
CA LEU A 263 23.24 -11.29 9.37
C LEU A 263 23.01 -12.33 10.49
N LEU A 264 21.84 -12.98 10.52
CA LEU A 264 21.54 -14.07 11.45
C LEU A 264 22.29 -15.38 11.12
N GLY A 265 22.95 -15.45 9.96
CA GLY A 265 23.69 -16.63 9.50
C GLY A 265 22.80 -17.73 8.92
N ARG A 266 21.60 -17.39 8.44
CA ARG A 266 20.72 -18.34 7.74
C ARG A 266 21.24 -18.57 6.32
N MET A 267 21.16 -19.79 5.82
CA MET A 267 21.51 -20.07 4.41
C MET A 267 20.51 -19.35 3.48
N PRO A 268 20.99 -18.62 2.46
CA PRO A 268 20.12 -17.96 1.50
C PRO A 268 19.38 -18.98 0.63
N SER A 269 18.18 -18.61 0.20
CA SER A 269 17.33 -19.37 -0.74
C SER A 269 17.51 -18.86 -2.18
N ALA A 270 16.55 -19.17 -3.05
CA ALA A 270 16.50 -18.71 -4.44
C ALA A 270 16.74 -17.20 -4.54
N VAL A 271 17.59 -16.80 -5.50
CA VAL A 271 17.93 -15.40 -5.80
C VAL A 271 18.52 -14.63 -4.60
N GLY A 272 18.89 -15.32 -3.52
CA GLY A 272 19.50 -14.72 -2.33
C GLY A 272 18.50 -14.31 -1.23
N TYR A 273 17.20 -14.55 -1.41
CA TYR A 273 16.19 -14.25 -0.39
C TYR A 273 16.30 -15.11 0.86
N GLN A 274 15.67 -14.68 1.95
CA GLN A 274 15.61 -15.47 3.17
C GLN A 274 14.83 -16.77 2.97
N PRO A 275 15.22 -17.89 3.62
CA PRO A 275 14.51 -19.16 3.51
C PRO A 275 13.11 -19.12 4.16
N THR A 276 12.83 -18.06 4.94
CA THR A 276 11.59 -17.83 5.68
C THR A 276 10.66 -16.82 4.97
N LEU A 277 10.94 -16.47 3.71
CA LEU A 277 10.26 -15.41 2.97
C LEU A 277 8.73 -15.59 2.99
N ALA A 278 8.25 -16.77 2.60
CA ALA A 278 6.83 -17.08 2.55
C ALA A 278 6.17 -17.03 3.94
N GLU A 279 6.88 -17.47 4.98
CA GLU A 279 6.36 -17.46 6.35
C GLU A 279 6.27 -16.03 6.90
N GLU A 280 7.32 -15.22 6.75
CA GLU A 280 7.34 -13.82 7.21
C GLU A 280 6.29 -12.99 6.47
N MET A 281 6.19 -13.15 5.15
CA MET A 281 5.15 -12.51 4.35
C MET A 281 3.76 -12.97 4.80
N GLY A 282 3.53 -14.27 4.97
CA GLY A 282 2.24 -14.80 5.43
C GLY A 282 1.84 -14.27 6.81
N ARG A 283 2.76 -14.19 7.77
CA ARG A 283 2.47 -13.63 9.10
C ARG A 283 2.03 -12.17 9.06
N LEU A 284 2.57 -11.38 8.13
CA LEU A 284 2.15 -9.99 7.93
C LEU A 284 0.82 -9.92 7.18
N GLN A 285 0.71 -10.62 6.05
CA GLN A 285 -0.44 -10.52 5.14
C GLN A 285 -1.71 -11.13 5.75
N GLU A 286 -1.64 -12.23 6.49
CA GLU A 286 -2.84 -12.88 7.05
C GLU A 286 -3.48 -12.10 8.20
N ARG A 287 -2.76 -11.18 8.81
CA ARG A 287 -3.30 -10.23 9.80
C ARG A 287 -4.10 -9.10 9.15
N ILE A 288 -3.77 -8.76 7.89
CA ILE A 288 -4.51 -7.79 7.07
C ILE A 288 -5.74 -8.51 6.53
N THR A 289 -6.86 -8.41 7.23
CA THR A 289 -8.09 -9.06 6.82
C THR A 289 -9.30 -8.40 7.48
N SER A 290 -10.49 -8.68 6.93
CA SER A 290 -11.77 -8.37 7.55
C SER A 290 -12.14 -9.38 8.62
N THR A 291 -12.49 -8.87 9.80
CA THR A 291 -13.11 -9.65 10.86
C THR A 291 -14.60 -9.35 10.92
N LYS A 292 -15.33 -10.06 11.80
CA LYS A 292 -16.74 -9.77 12.10
C LYS A 292 -16.96 -8.40 12.76
N VAL A 293 -15.89 -7.76 13.26
CA VAL A 293 -15.97 -6.49 14.02
C VAL A 293 -15.69 -5.30 13.10
N GLY A 294 -14.66 -5.38 12.27
CA GLY A 294 -14.26 -4.31 11.35
C GLY A 294 -13.41 -4.84 10.19
N SER A 295 -12.97 -3.95 9.32
CA SER A 295 -12.20 -4.32 8.12
C SER A 295 -10.88 -3.56 8.00
N ILE A 296 -9.87 -4.23 7.43
CA ILE A 296 -8.63 -3.58 6.99
C ILE A 296 -8.50 -3.82 5.49
N THR A 297 -8.74 -2.79 4.70
CA THR A 297 -8.44 -2.82 3.26
C THR A 297 -7.02 -2.30 3.08
N SER A 298 -6.10 -3.12 2.59
CA SER A 298 -4.71 -2.67 2.40
C SER A 298 -4.40 -2.30 0.97
N ILE A 299 -3.68 -1.19 0.78
CA ILE A 299 -3.10 -0.78 -0.49
C ILE A 299 -1.59 -0.80 -0.35
N GLN A 300 -0.94 -1.71 -1.07
CA GLN A 300 0.48 -2.00 -0.90
C GLN A 300 1.20 -1.64 -2.18
N ALA A 301 2.13 -0.69 -2.12
CA ALA A 301 3.01 -0.46 -3.25
C ALA A 301 3.98 -1.63 -3.37
N VAL A 302 4.05 -2.23 -4.56
CA VAL A 302 4.94 -3.34 -4.85
C VAL A 302 5.95 -2.89 -5.89
N TYR A 303 7.22 -2.85 -5.50
CA TYR A 303 8.31 -2.67 -6.44
C TYR A 303 8.68 -4.03 -7.06
N VAL A 304 8.68 -4.09 -8.40
CA VAL A 304 9.11 -5.28 -9.14
C VAL A 304 10.58 -5.08 -9.54
N PRO A 305 11.52 -5.87 -8.98
CA PRO A 305 12.93 -5.73 -9.32
C PRO A 305 13.17 -6.11 -10.78
N ALA A 306 13.85 -5.21 -11.51
CA ALA A 306 14.19 -5.41 -12.93
C ALA A 306 12.99 -5.77 -13.85
N ASP A 307 11.77 -5.35 -13.46
CA ASP A 307 10.52 -5.68 -14.15
C ASP A 307 10.26 -7.20 -14.29
N ASP A 308 10.88 -8.04 -13.44
CA ASP A 308 10.69 -9.48 -13.40
C ASP A 308 9.62 -9.90 -12.40
N LEU A 309 8.43 -10.25 -12.90
CA LEU A 309 7.30 -10.75 -12.11
C LEU A 309 7.53 -12.17 -11.54
N THR A 310 8.54 -12.89 -12.03
CA THR A 310 8.88 -14.24 -11.58
C THR A 310 9.84 -14.25 -10.39
N ASP A 311 10.35 -13.08 -10.00
CA ASP A 311 11.14 -12.94 -8.78
C ASP A 311 10.34 -13.44 -7.55
N PRO A 312 10.97 -14.19 -6.62
CA PRO A 312 10.30 -14.76 -5.46
C PRO A 312 9.53 -13.75 -4.60
N SER A 313 9.97 -12.49 -4.50
CA SER A 313 9.36 -11.47 -3.65
C SER A 313 8.00 -11.00 -4.19
N PRO A 314 7.89 -10.51 -5.44
CA PRO A 314 6.59 -10.29 -6.09
C PRO A 314 5.74 -11.56 -6.15
N ALA A 315 6.29 -12.70 -6.55
CA ALA A 315 5.55 -13.96 -6.70
C ALA A 315 4.85 -14.38 -5.39
N THR A 316 5.55 -14.28 -4.26
CA THR A 316 4.98 -14.58 -2.94
C THR A 316 3.93 -13.56 -2.55
N THR A 317 4.16 -12.27 -2.83
CA THR A 317 3.21 -11.19 -2.54
C THR A 317 1.91 -11.38 -3.32
N PHE A 318 1.99 -11.73 -4.61
CA PHE A 318 0.84 -11.94 -5.49
C PHE A 318 -0.16 -12.96 -4.96
N ALA A 319 0.32 -14.02 -4.31
CA ALA A 319 -0.55 -15.05 -3.74
C ALA A 319 -1.54 -14.49 -2.71
N HIS A 320 -1.17 -13.40 -2.03
CA HIS A 320 -1.99 -12.77 -1.00
C HIS A 320 -2.86 -11.62 -1.53
N LEU A 321 -2.66 -11.13 -2.76
CA LEU A 321 -3.42 -10.00 -3.29
C LEU A 321 -4.76 -10.43 -3.90
N ASP A 322 -5.80 -9.61 -3.67
CA ASP A 322 -7.13 -9.78 -4.25
C ASP A 322 -7.32 -8.96 -5.53
N ALA A 323 -6.63 -7.82 -5.61
CA ALA A 323 -6.60 -6.95 -6.79
C ALA A 323 -5.18 -6.45 -7.07
N THR A 324 -4.88 -6.29 -8.35
CA THR A 324 -3.62 -5.75 -8.85
C THR A 324 -3.91 -4.52 -9.71
N VAL A 325 -3.34 -3.38 -9.33
CA VAL A 325 -3.41 -2.13 -10.08
C VAL A 325 -2.04 -1.86 -10.65
N VAL A 326 -1.89 -1.97 -11.96
CA VAL A 326 -0.62 -1.76 -12.65
C VAL A 326 -0.56 -0.36 -13.23
N LEU A 327 0.41 0.44 -12.81
CA LEU A 327 0.66 1.78 -13.33
C LEU A 327 1.74 1.75 -14.42
N SER A 328 1.36 2.11 -15.64
CA SER A 328 2.20 2.02 -16.82
C SER A 328 2.83 3.37 -17.20
N ARG A 329 4.13 3.34 -17.52
CA ARG A 329 4.85 4.52 -18.01
C ARG A 329 4.35 4.94 -19.40
N ASP A 330 3.96 3.98 -20.24
CA ASP A 330 3.45 4.25 -21.58
C ASP A 330 2.17 5.09 -21.51
N ILE A 331 1.27 4.75 -20.58
CA ILE A 331 0.01 5.48 -20.36
C ILE A 331 0.29 6.88 -19.78
N ALA A 332 1.20 6.98 -18.82
CA ALA A 332 1.63 8.27 -18.27
C ALA A 332 2.23 9.19 -19.35
N SER A 333 3.00 8.65 -20.29
CA SER A 333 3.62 9.42 -21.39
C SER A 333 2.59 10.04 -22.35
N LEU A 334 1.38 9.47 -22.41
CA LEU A 334 0.26 9.99 -23.18
C LEU A 334 -0.50 11.11 -22.45
N GLY A 335 -0.06 11.49 -21.25
CA GLY A 335 -0.72 12.47 -20.37
C GLY A 335 -1.97 11.92 -19.67
N ILE A 336 -2.19 10.60 -19.64
CA ILE A 336 -3.37 9.99 -19.03
C ILE A 336 -3.08 9.74 -17.56
N TYR A 337 -3.82 10.42 -16.68
CA TYR A 337 -3.77 10.23 -15.24
C TYR A 337 -5.17 9.92 -14.69
N PRO A 338 -5.32 8.92 -13.80
CA PRO A 338 -4.26 8.03 -13.29
C PRO A 338 -3.73 7.06 -14.36
N ALA A 339 -2.43 6.73 -14.29
CA ALA A 339 -1.73 5.95 -15.30
C ALA A 339 -1.96 4.42 -15.18
N VAL A 340 -3.18 4.00 -14.85
CA VAL A 340 -3.55 2.59 -14.66
C VAL A 340 -3.68 1.89 -16.01
N ASP A 341 -3.03 0.75 -16.16
CA ASP A 341 -3.16 -0.13 -17.30
C ASP A 341 -4.44 -0.97 -17.18
N PRO A 342 -5.45 -0.75 -18.05
CA PRO A 342 -6.73 -1.44 -17.96
C PRO A 342 -6.70 -2.90 -18.43
N LEU A 343 -5.61 -3.36 -19.07
CA LEU A 343 -5.45 -4.73 -19.53
C LEU A 343 -4.61 -5.56 -18.56
N ASP A 344 -3.58 -4.96 -17.96
CA ASP A 344 -2.68 -5.65 -17.02
C ASP A 344 -3.19 -5.59 -15.56
N SER A 345 -4.11 -4.66 -15.25
CA SER A 345 -4.76 -4.60 -13.93
C SER A 345 -5.88 -5.63 -13.82
N THR A 346 -5.98 -6.31 -12.67
CA THR A 346 -6.95 -7.38 -12.45
C THR A 346 -7.57 -7.30 -11.05
N SER A 347 -8.77 -7.86 -10.89
CA SER A 347 -9.40 -8.05 -9.57
C SER A 347 -10.20 -9.33 -9.56
N ARG A 348 -10.15 -10.07 -8.45
CA ARG A 348 -11.00 -11.24 -8.20
C ARG A 348 -12.49 -10.88 -8.16
N GLN A 349 -12.81 -9.61 -7.93
CA GLN A 349 -14.18 -9.14 -7.81
C GLN A 349 -14.89 -8.97 -9.18
N VAL A 350 -14.16 -9.03 -10.30
CA VAL A 350 -14.76 -8.97 -11.65
C VAL A 350 -15.41 -10.32 -12.01
N ASP A 351 -16.45 -10.66 -11.28
CA ASP A 351 -17.30 -11.83 -11.44
C ASP A 351 -18.77 -11.36 -11.51
N PRO A 352 -19.59 -11.86 -12.46
CA PRO A 352 -20.99 -11.44 -12.59
C PRO A 352 -21.83 -11.69 -11.34
N ASN A 353 -21.43 -12.64 -10.48
CA ASN A 353 -22.11 -12.92 -9.21
C ASN A 353 -21.77 -11.92 -8.10
N VAL A 354 -20.71 -11.13 -8.25
CA VAL A 354 -20.24 -10.16 -7.26
C VAL A 354 -20.57 -8.74 -7.70
N VAL A 355 -20.10 -8.32 -8.88
CA VAL A 355 -20.31 -6.95 -9.40
C VAL A 355 -21.63 -6.80 -10.16
N GLY A 356 -22.31 -7.91 -10.46
CA GLY A 356 -23.51 -7.93 -11.31
C GLY A 356 -23.19 -8.00 -12.81
N GLU A 357 -24.16 -8.44 -13.60
CA GLU A 357 -23.99 -8.64 -15.05
C GLU A 357 -23.69 -7.35 -15.80
N GLU A 358 -24.33 -6.23 -15.43
CA GLU A 358 -24.16 -4.97 -16.14
C GLU A 358 -22.72 -4.44 -16.03
N HIS A 359 -22.18 -4.42 -14.80
CA HIS A 359 -20.80 -4.02 -14.54
C HIS A 359 -19.84 -4.98 -15.28
N TYR A 360 -19.99 -6.29 -15.08
CA TYR A 360 -19.14 -7.30 -15.71
C TYR A 360 -19.10 -7.18 -17.24
N ASN A 361 -20.26 -7.10 -17.89
CA ASN A 361 -20.36 -7.01 -19.35
C ASN A 361 -19.74 -5.71 -19.88
N THR A 362 -19.91 -4.61 -19.15
CA THR A 362 -19.32 -3.31 -19.50
C THR A 362 -17.79 -3.37 -19.41
N THR A 363 -17.26 -3.91 -18.32
CA THR A 363 -15.81 -4.11 -18.12
C THR A 363 -15.21 -5.00 -19.21
N ARG A 364 -15.85 -6.13 -19.54
CA ARG A 364 -15.36 -7.03 -20.60
C ARG A 364 -15.40 -6.40 -21.98
N ALA A 365 -16.44 -5.63 -22.32
CA ALA A 365 -16.51 -4.96 -23.60
C ALA A 365 -15.49 -3.83 -23.74
N VAL A 366 -15.21 -3.09 -22.66
CA VAL A 366 -14.12 -2.11 -22.60
C VAL A 366 -12.76 -2.78 -22.82
N GLN A 367 -12.47 -3.87 -22.10
CA GLN A 367 -11.23 -4.63 -22.26
C GLN A 367 -11.07 -5.20 -23.69
N GLN A 368 -12.12 -5.75 -24.28
CA GLN A 368 -12.10 -6.25 -25.66
C GLN A 368 -11.78 -5.14 -26.67
N THR A 369 -12.40 -3.97 -26.51
CA THR A 369 -12.16 -2.82 -27.40
C THR A 369 -10.72 -2.32 -27.30
N LEU A 370 -10.17 -2.26 -26.07
CA LEU A 370 -8.78 -1.85 -25.82
C LEU A 370 -7.77 -2.90 -26.30
N GLN A 371 -8.06 -4.18 -26.13
CA GLN A 371 -7.24 -5.29 -26.62
C GLN A 371 -7.16 -5.26 -28.16
N ARG A 372 -8.30 -5.08 -28.83
CA ARG A 372 -8.35 -4.93 -30.29
C ARG A 372 -7.54 -3.73 -30.76
N TYR A 373 -7.61 -2.61 -30.05
CA TYR A 373 -6.79 -1.44 -30.35
C TYR A 373 -5.28 -1.72 -30.20
N LYS A 374 -4.87 -2.48 -29.18
CA LYS A 374 -3.47 -2.87 -28.97
C LYS A 374 -2.95 -3.71 -30.14
N GLU A 375 -3.75 -4.64 -30.66
CA GLU A 375 -3.41 -5.44 -31.86
C GLU A 375 -3.29 -4.58 -33.13
N LEU A 376 -4.20 -3.62 -33.31
CA LEU A 376 -4.19 -2.73 -34.47
C LEU A 376 -3.09 -1.67 -34.41
N ARG A 377 -2.55 -1.37 -33.23
CA ARG A 377 -1.53 -0.32 -33.04
C ARG A 377 -0.27 -0.56 -33.88
N ASP A 378 0.19 -1.80 -33.96
CA ASP A 378 1.39 -2.16 -34.73
C ASP A 378 1.13 -2.05 -36.24
N ILE A 379 -0.08 -2.44 -36.67
CA ILE A 379 -0.53 -2.28 -38.06
C ILE A 379 -0.60 -0.78 -38.43
N ILE A 380 -1.19 0.05 -37.57
CA ILE A 380 -1.29 1.50 -37.77
C ILE A 380 0.10 2.15 -37.87
N ALA A 381 1.06 1.70 -37.06
CA ALA A 381 2.41 2.23 -37.07
C ALA A 381 3.16 1.94 -38.38
N ILE A 382 2.84 0.83 -39.06
CA ILE A 382 3.50 0.41 -40.31
C ILE A 382 2.76 0.91 -41.55
N LEU A 383 1.45 0.67 -41.62
CA LEU A 383 0.63 0.89 -42.82
C LEU A 383 -0.16 2.20 -42.80
N GLY A 384 -0.30 2.82 -41.63
CA GLY A 384 -1.14 4.00 -41.43
C GLY A 384 -2.61 3.66 -41.15
N MET A 385 -3.36 4.65 -40.67
CA MET A 385 -4.75 4.47 -40.25
C MET A 385 -5.70 4.24 -41.46
N ASP A 386 -5.32 4.72 -42.65
CA ASP A 386 -6.19 4.68 -43.84
C ASP A 386 -6.41 3.27 -44.40
N GLU A 387 -5.45 2.37 -44.18
CA GLU A 387 -5.47 0.97 -44.63
C GLU A 387 -6.38 0.06 -43.79
N LEU A 388 -6.89 0.56 -42.66
CA LEU A 388 -7.80 -0.19 -41.81
C LEU A 388 -9.21 -0.29 -42.42
N SER A 389 -9.88 -1.41 -42.15
CA SER A 389 -11.30 -1.56 -42.46
C SER A 389 -12.14 -0.49 -41.74
N PRO A 390 -13.33 -0.11 -42.25
CA PRO A 390 -14.20 0.83 -41.56
C PRO A 390 -14.56 0.41 -40.14
N GLU A 391 -14.69 -0.89 -39.89
CA GLU A 391 -14.96 -1.47 -38.58
C GLU A 391 -13.76 -1.30 -37.63
N ASP A 392 -12.54 -1.58 -38.11
CA ASP A 392 -11.33 -1.38 -37.31
C ASP A 392 -11.08 0.12 -37.03
N LYS A 393 -11.36 1.01 -37.98
CA LYS A 393 -11.32 2.47 -37.78
C LYS A 393 -12.27 2.90 -36.66
N LEU A 394 -13.48 2.34 -36.65
CA LEU A 394 -14.47 2.60 -35.60
C LEU A 394 -13.99 2.08 -34.23
N ALA A 395 -13.46 0.86 -34.18
CA ALA A 395 -12.90 0.27 -32.97
C ALA A 395 -11.75 1.13 -32.40
N VAL A 396 -10.85 1.61 -33.26
CA VAL A 396 -9.74 2.51 -32.87
C VAL A 396 -10.28 3.83 -32.32
N SER A 397 -11.27 4.44 -32.98
CA SER A 397 -11.89 5.69 -32.50
C SER A 397 -12.52 5.52 -31.12
N ARG A 398 -13.30 4.45 -30.90
CA ARG A 398 -13.90 4.15 -29.61
C ARG A 398 -12.84 3.84 -28.55
N ALA A 399 -11.82 3.05 -28.89
CA ALA A 399 -10.73 2.74 -27.97
C ALA A 399 -9.98 3.99 -27.51
N ARG A 400 -9.70 4.95 -28.40
CA ARG A 400 -9.08 6.23 -28.03
C ARG A 400 -9.96 7.05 -27.08
N LYS A 401 -11.28 7.10 -27.34
CA LYS A 401 -12.23 7.76 -26.43
C LYS A 401 -12.26 7.11 -25.06
N ILE A 402 -12.32 5.77 -24.99
CA ILE A 402 -12.24 5.01 -23.74
C ILE A 402 -10.93 5.32 -23.02
N GLN A 403 -9.80 5.27 -23.72
CA GLN A 403 -8.48 5.52 -23.14
C GLN A 403 -8.37 6.92 -22.52
N ARG A 404 -8.96 7.94 -23.17
CA ARG A 404 -9.05 9.29 -22.61
C ARG A 404 -10.07 9.37 -21.48
N PHE A 405 -11.22 8.71 -21.59
CA PHE A 405 -12.27 8.73 -20.57
C PHE A 405 -11.86 8.02 -19.26
N LEU A 406 -10.89 7.11 -19.31
CA LEU A 406 -10.25 6.54 -18.11
C LEU A 406 -9.46 7.58 -17.31
N SER A 407 -9.06 8.71 -17.92
CA SER A 407 -8.46 9.82 -17.18
C SER A 407 -9.47 10.53 -16.28
N GLN A 408 -8.99 11.04 -15.16
CA GLN A 408 -9.82 11.72 -14.16
C GLN A 408 -8.99 12.76 -13.41
N PRO A 409 -9.49 14.00 -13.25
CA PRO A 409 -8.85 15.00 -12.41
C PRO A 409 -9.01 14.62 -10.92
N PHE A 410 -7.89 14.48 -10.22
CA PHE A 410 -7.85 14.18 -8.78
C PHE A 410 -7.89 15.45 -7.94
N HIS A 411 -8.50 15.39 -6.76
CA HIS A 411 -8.56 16.51 -5.83
C HIS A 411 -7.17 16.88 -5.31
N VAL A 412 -6.38 15.87 -4.97
CA VAL A 412 -5.00 16.09 -4.48
C VAL A 412 -4.08 16.65 -5.57
N ALA A 413 -4.46 16.51 -6.85
CA ALA A 413 -3.70 17.01 -7.99
C ALA A 413 -4.16 18.40 -8.48
N GLU A 414 -5.16 19.02 -7.84
CA GLU A 414 -5.69 20.33 -8.23
C GLU A 414 -4.59 21.41 -8.21
N VAL A 415 -3.68 21.35 -7.23
CA VAL A 415 -2.55 22.29 -7.11
C VAL A 415 -1.60 22.22 -8.32
N PHE A 416 -1.43 21.03 -8.90
CA PHE A 416 -0.53 20.82 -10.05
C PHE A 416 -1.23 21.02 -11.40
N THR A 417 -2.52 20.68 -11.47
CA THR A 417 -3.28 20.65 -12.75
C THR A 417 -4.16 21.88 -12.96
N GLY A 418 -4.45 22.65 -11.91
CA GLY A 418 -5.38 23.78 -11.93
C GLY A 418 -6.84 23.41 -12.24
N SER A 419 -7.16 22.13 -12.35
CA SER A 419 -8.50 21.62 -12.64
C SER A 419 -9.10 21.04 -11.36
N PRO A 420 -10.37 21.34 -11.03
CA PRO A 420 -10.99 20.85 -9.81
C PRO A 420 -11.12 19.32 -9.86
N GLY A 421 -10.79 18.68 -8.74
CA GLY A 421 -10.96 17.24 -8.57
C GLY A 421 -12.40 16.78 -8.73
N LYS A 422 -12.58 15.54 -9.18
CA LYS A 422 -13.91 14.94 -9.39
C LYS A 422 -13.97 13.57 -8.74
N TYR A 423 -14.98 13.35 -7.89
CA TYR A 423 -15.39 12.02 -7.43
C TYR A 423 -16.47 11.50 -8.37
N VAL A 424 -16.28 10.32 -8.96
CA VAL A 424 -17.23 9.75 -9.93
C VAL A 424 -17.90 8.52 -9.33
N PRO A 425 -19.23 8.53 -9.12
CA PRO A 425 -19.92 7.36 -8.60
C PRO A 425 -19.82 6.15 -9.53
N LEU A 426 -19.88 4.94 -8.96
CA LEU A 426 -19.79 3.69 -9.72
C LEU A 426 -20.87 3.57 -10.80
N SER A 427 -22.12 3.95 -10.47
CA SER A 427 -23.25 3.93 -11.40
C SER A 427 -23.04 4.83 -12.63
N GLU A 428 -22.47 6.02 -12.42
CA GLU A 428 -22.12 6.97 -13.47
C GLU A 428 -20.93 6.47 -14.31
N THR A 429 -19.99 5.77 -13.69
CA THR A 429 -18.88 5.12 -14.38
C THR A 429 -19.40 4.08 -15.35
N ILE A 430 -20.21 3.13 -14.88
CA ILE A 430 -20.78 2.06 -15.71
C ILE A 430 -21.61 2.67 -16.85
N ARG A 431 -22.47 3.64 -16.55
CA ARG A 431 -23.29 4.35 -17.56
C ARG A 431 -22.42 4.96 -18.66
N GLY A 432 -21.38 5.70 -18.28
CA GLY A 432 -20.51 6.39 -19.22
C GLY A 432 -19.76 5.44 -20.16
N PHE A 433 -19.16 4.37 -19.62
CA PHE A 433 -18.44 3.40 -20.45
C PHE A 433 -19.38 2.59 -21.33
N LYS A 434 -20.57 2.24 -20.85
CA LYS A 434 -21.60 1.54 -21.64
C LYS A 434 -22.03 2.35 -22.87
N MET A 435 -22.27 3.66 -22.70
CA MET A 435 -22.64 4.55 -23.82
C MET A 435 -21.52 4.66 -24.88
N ILE A 436 -20.26 4.73 -24.45
CA ILE A 436 -19.11 4.79 -25.37
C ILE A 436 -18.98 3.47 -26.16
N VAL A 437 -19.08 2.33 -25.49
CA VAL A 437 -18.99 1.01 -26.13
C VAL A 437 -20.17 0.76 -27.08
N ALA A 438 -21.38 1.17 -26.70
CA ALA A 438 -22.59 1.06 -27.52
C ALA A 438 -22.57 1.96 -28.77
N GLY A 439 -21.69 2.96 -28.83
CA GLY A 439 -21.54 3.87 -29.96
C GLY A 439 -22.38 5.15 -29.89
N GLU A 440 -23.07 5.39 -28.78
CA GLU A 440 -23.90 6.59 -28.60
C GLU A 440 -23.07 7.88 -28.65
N CYS A 441 -21.79 7.78 -28.29
CA CYS A 441 -20.86 8.91 -28.24
C CYS A 441 -19.90 8.98 -29.46
N ASP A 442 -20.20 8.27 -30.56
CA ASP A 442 -19.32 8.22 -31.74
C ASP A 442 -19.15 9.57 -32.44
N HIS A 443 -20.15 10.44 -32.36
CA HIS A 443 -20.14 11.78 -32.95
C HIS A 443 -19.29 12.81 -32.17
N LEU A 444 -18.90 12.50 -30.92
CA LEU A 444 -18.13 13.42 -30.08
C LEU A 444 -16.62 13.36 -30.41
N PRO A 445 -15.88 14.48 -30.33
CA PRO A 445 -14.44 14.50 -30.51
C PRO A 445 -13.71 13.82 -29.35
N GLU A 446 -12.57 13.17 -29.62
CA GLU A 446 -11.77 12.45 -28.60
C GLU A 446 -11.36 13.35 -27.42
N GLN A 447 -11.05 14.63 -27.69
CA GLN A 447 -10.60 15.59 -26.68
C GLN A 447 -11.67 15.92 -25.62
N ALA A 448 -12.95 15.68 -25.94
CA ALA A 448 -14.04 15.89 -24.98
C ALA A 448 -13.99 14.91 -23.80
N PHE A 449 -13.38 13.73 -23.99
CA PHE A 449 -13.27 12.69 -22.97
C PHE A 449 -12.04 12.81 -22.07
N TYR A 450 -11.13 13.75 -22.36
CA TYR A 450 -9.90 13.92 -21.60
C TYR A 450 -10.12 14.78 -20.35
N MET A 451 -9.66 14.31 -19.18
CA MET A 451 -9.74 15.01 -17.89
C MET A 451 -11.15 15.53 -17.59
N VAL A 452 -12.12 14.63 -17.57
CA VAL A 452 -13.53 14.89 -17.19
C VAL A 452 -13.97 13.87 -16.13
N GLY A 453 -14.98 14.21 -15.34
CA GLY A 453 -15.62 13.30 -14.38
C GLY A 453 -16.58 12.33 -15.08
N THR A 454 -17.86 12.69 -15.07
CA THR A 454 -18.96 11.90 -15.65
C THR A 454 -19.05 12.04 -17.18
N ILE A 455 -19.90 11.23 -17.80
CA ILE A 455 -20.14 11.29 -19.25
C ILE A 455 -20.82 12.60 -19.67
N ASP A 456 -21.63 13.19 -18.80
CA ASP A 456 -22.35 14.45 -19.08
C ASP A 456 -21.36 15.62 -19.25
N GLU A 457 -20.29 15.64 -18.44
CA GLU A 457 -19.20 16.62 -18.59
C GLU A 457 -18.48 16.48 -19.94
N ALA A 458 -18.37 15.27 -20.49
CA ALA A 458 -17.83 15.06 -21.83
C ALA A 458 -18.73 15.69 -22.91
N PHE A 459 -20.05 15.54 -22.79
CA PHE A 459 -21.00 16.21 -23.69
C PHE A 459 -20.92 17.74 -23.58
N GLU A 460 -20.82 18.28 -22.36
CA GLU A 460 -20.65 19.73 -22.16
C GLU A 460 -19.35 20.26 -22.73
N LYS A 461 -18.26 19.51 -22.55
CA LYS A 461 -16.94 19.87 -23.08
C LYS A 461 -16.91 19.82 -24.60
N ALA A 462 -17.58 18.83 -25.22
CA ALA A 462 -17.70 18.75 -26.67
C ALA A 462 -18.41 19.99 -27.26
N LYS A 463 -19.44 20.51 -26.60
CA LYS A 463 -20.15 21.75 -27.01
C LYS A 463 -19.29 23.01 -26.95
N LYS A 464 -18.18 23.00 -26.19
CA LYS A 464 -17.24 24.13 -26.07
C LYS A 464 -16.08 24.04 -27.06
N ILE A 465 -15.81 22.84 -27.59
CA ILE A 465 -14.73 22.58 -28.55
C ILE A 465 -15.25 22.73 -30.00
N GLN A 466 -16.53 22.45 -30.23
CA GLN A 466 -17.27 22.87 -31.42
C GLN A 466 -17.60 24.36 -31.33
#